data_AF-A0A970IJS5-F1
#
_entry.id   AF-A0A970IJS5-F1
#
_cell.length_a   1.000
_cell.length_b   1.000
_cell.length_c   1.000
_cell.angle_alpha   90.00
_cell.angle_beta   90.00
_cell.angle_gamma   90.00
#
_symmetry.space_group_name_H-M   'P 1'
#
loop_
_entity.id
_entity.type
_entity.pdbx_description
1 polymer ?
#
loop_
_entity_poly.entity_id
_entity_poly.type
_entity_poly.pdbx_seq_one_letter_code
_entity_poly.pdbx_strand_id
1 'polypeptide(L)'
;RITYPFVIALGIKVLGSYLAVSEKHEHAHLHAALTHEHTHDHQDGHHTHPHEPEVDGEHSHEHTHPAIAHSHPHTPDMHHRHKHE
;
A
#
# COMPACT_ATOMS: atom_id res chain seq x y z
N ARG A 1 -8.01 29.67 -34.14
CA ARG A 1 -6.69 30.32 -33.89
C ARG A 1 -6.31 30.05 -32.45
N ILE A 2 -5.08 29.61 -32.19
CA ILE A 2 -4.57 29.50 -30.83
C ILE A 2 -4.27 30.92 -30.33
N THR A 3 -4.75 31.26 -29.14
CA THR A 3 -4.60 32.59 -28.55
C THR A 3 -3.56 32.55 -27.43
N TYR A 4 -2.91 33.68 -27.14
CA TYR A 4 -1.95 33.79 -26.05
C TYR A 4 -2.45 33.26 -24.69
N PRO A 5 -3.67 33.57 -24.22
CA PRO A 5 -4.17 33.01 -22.96
C PRO A 5 -4.26 31.48 -22.99
N PHE A 6 -4.54 30.87 -24.15
CA PHE A 6 -4.59 29.42 -24.27
C PHE A 6 -3.20 28.79 -24.04
N VAL A 7 -2.14 29.38 -24.61
CA VAL A 7 -0.76 28.90 -24.42
C VAL A 7 -0.32 29.04 -22.96
N ILE A 8 -0.66 30.16 -22.31
CA ILE A 8 -0.37 30.39 -20.89
C ILE A 8 -1.10 29.35 -20.02
N ALA A 9 -2.40 29.14 -20.25
CA ALA A 9 -3.18 28.14 -19.52
C ALA A 9 -2.62 26.73 -19.71
N LEU A 10 -2.19 26.37 -20.93
CA LEU A 10 -1.55 25.10 -21.21
C LEU A 10 -0.24 24.94 -20.41
N GLY A 11 0.60 25.97 -20.36
CA GLY A 11 1.84 25.96 -19.57
C GLY A 11 1.58 25.71 -18.08
N ILE A 12 0.59 26.38 -17.50
CA ILE A 12 0.19 26.20 -16.10
C ILE A 12 -0.27 24.76 -15.85
N LYS A 13 -1.11 24.20 -16.75
CA LYS A 13 -1.57 22.80 -16.61
C LYS A 13 -0.41 21.81 -16.65
N VAL A 14 0.48 21.95 -17.63
CA VAL A 14 1.64 21.05 -17.77
C VAL A 14 2.53 21.13 -16.54
N LEU A 15 2.80 22.33 -16.04
CA LEU A 15 3.60 22.52 -14.83
C LEU A 15 2.93 21.90 -13.60
N GLY A 16 1.63 22.10 -13.41
CA GLY A 16 0.87 21.49 -12.31
C GLY A 16 0.88 19.97 -12.35
N SER A 17 0.66 19.38 -13.54
CA SER A 17 0.74 17.93 -13.73
C SER A 17 2.14 17.38 -13.47
N TYR A 18 3.18 18.08 -13.91
CA TYR A 18 4.56 17.68 -13.67
C TYR A 18 4.86 17.64 -12.16
N LEU A 19 4.52 18.71 -11.44
CA LEU A 19 4.72 18.78 -10.00
C LEU A 19 3.99 17.62 -9.29
N ALA A 20 2.71 17.41 -9.59
CA ALA A 20 1.88 16.37 -8.97
C ALA A 20 2.41 14.94 -9.18
N VAL A 21 3.03 14.64 -10.34
CA VAL A 21 3.61 13.32 -10.62
C VAL A 21 5.03 13.19 -10.06
N SER A 22 5.77 14.30 -9.98
CA SER A 22 7.15 14.30 -9.47
C SER A 22 7.25 14.28 -7.94
N GLU A 23 6.16 14.60 -7.25
CA GLU A 23 6.12 14.64 -5.80
C GLU A 23 6.19 13.22 -5.22
N LYS A 24 7.15 13.01 -4.31
CA LYS A 24 7.31 11.76 -3.57
C LYS A 24 6.69 11.95 -2.20
N HIS A 25 5.50 11.38 -2.03
CA HIS A 25 4.83 11.33 -0.73
C HIS A 25 5.17 10.03 -0.03
N GLU A 26 5.57 10.11 1.24
CA GLU A 26 5.71 8.97 2.13
C GLU A 26 4.91 9.27 3.39
N HIS A 27 4.07 8.31 3.80
CA HIS A 27 3.31 8.40 5.03
C HIS A 27 3.57 7.17 5.89
N ALA A 28 3.62 7.39 7.20
CA ALA A 28 3.61 6.31 8.15
C ALA A 28 2.20 5.71 8.20
N HIS A 29 2.10 4.43 7.88
CA HIS A 29 0.91 3.61 8.07
C HIS A 29 1.10 2.74 9.30
N LEU A 30 0.10 2.75 10.17
CA LEU A 30 -0.01 1.81 11.27
C LEU A 30 -1.12 0.81 10.93
N HIS A 31 -0.74 -0.44 10.69
CA HIS A 31 -1.67 -1.55 10.58
C HIS A 31 -1.89 -2.13 11.97
N ALA A 32 -3.15 -2.17 12.41
CA ALA A 32 -3.51 -2.86 13.65
C ALA A 32 -3.23 -4.36 13.54
N ALA A 33 -3.10 -5.03 14.68
CA ALA A 33 -3.03 -6.49 14.70
C ALA A 33 -4.27 -7.07 13.98
N LEU A 34 -4.04 -8.03 13.11
CA LEU A 34 -5.07 -8.60 12.25
C LEU A 34 -5.06 -10.12 12.39
N THR A 35 -6.22 -10.66 12.78
CA THR A 35 -6.48 -12.09 12.77
C THR A 35 -7.21 -12.43 11.47
N HIS A 36 -6.71 -13.40 10.73
CA HIS A 36 -7.34 -13.90 9.51
C HIS A 36 -6.99 -15.36 9.27
N GLU A 37 -7.63 -15.96 8.27
CA GLU A 37 -7.37 -17.32 7.83
C GLU A 37 -7.03 -17.30 6.34
N HIS A 38 -5.88 -17.86 5.97
CA HIS A 38 -5.50 -18.08 4.57
C HIS A 38 -4.56 -19.27 4.44
N THR A 39 -4.53 -19.80 3.22
CA THR A 39 -3.68 -20.90 2.82
C THR A 39 -2.20 -20.50 2.77
N HIS A 40 -1.34 -21.25 3.45
CA HIS A 40 0.12 -21.08 3.40
C HIS A 40 0.86 -22.42 3.40
N ASP A 41 2.15 -22.37 3.03
CA ASP A 41 3.11 -23.47 3.04
C ASP A 41 4.29 -23.07 3.92
N HIS A 42 4.80 -24.03 4.71
CA HIS A 42 5.94 -23.84 5.60
C HIS A 42 7.26 -23.49 4.90
N GLN A 43 7.37 -23.70 3.58
CA GLN A 43 8.58 -23.38 2.80
C GLN A 43 8.69 -21.90 2.38
N ASP A 44 7.68 -21.07 2.64
CA ASP A 44 7.66 -19.66 2.23
C ASP A 44 8.56 -18.73 3.06
N GLY A 45 9.15 -19.24 4.15
CA GLY A 45 10.00 -18.48 5.07
C GLY A 45 9.24 -17.57 6.03
N HIS A 46 7.91 -17.58 5.99
CA HIS A 46 7.00 -16.83 6.85
C HIS A 46 6.35 -17.70 7.94
N HIS A 47 6.79 -18.94 8.08
CA HIS A 47 6.32 -19.82 9.13
C HIS A 47 6.90 -19.41 10.50
N THR A 48 6.11 -18.63 11.27
CA THR A 48 6.52 -18.09 12.57
C THR A 48 6.00 -18.87 13.78
N HIS A 49 5.46 -20.08 13.58
CA HIS A 49 4.91 -20.88 14.67
C HIS A 49 5.08 -22.39 14.44
N PRO A 50 5.04 -23.25 15.48
CA PRO A 50 5.05 -24.70 15.32
C PRO A 50 3.62 -25.29 15.34
N HIS A 51 3.41 -26.39 14.61
CA HIS A 51 2.20 -27.22 14.71
C HIS A 51 2.46 -28.52 15.46
N GLU A 52 1.43 -29.00 16.16
CA GLU A 52 1.43 -30.33 16.76
C GLU A 52 0.06 -31.00 16.48
N PRO A 53 -0.01 -32.05 15.63
CA PRO A 53 1.09 -32.70 14.91
C PRO A 53 1.68 -31.81 13.80
N GLU A 54 2.93 -32.08 13.41
CA GLU A 54 3.54 -31.44 12.23
C GLU A 54 2.66 -31.69 10.99
N VAL A 55 2.26 -30.60 10.33
CA VAL A 55 1.60 -30.64 9.04
C VAL A 55 2.65 -30.38 7.98
N ASP A 56 2.70 -31.21 6.95
CA ASP A 56 3.57 -31.02 5.79
C ASP A 56 2.72 -30.59 4.59
N GLY A 57 3.15 -29.52 3.91
CA GLY A 57 2.47 -28.93 2.76
C GLY A 57 1.45 -27.82 3.08
N GLU A 58 0.63 -27.52 2.08
CA GLU A 58 -0.30 -26.40 2.06
C GLU A 58 -1.51 -26.61 2.97
N HIS A 59 -1.79 -25.65 3.85
CA HIS A 59 -2.94 -25.71 4.74
C HIS A 59 -3.41 -24.30 5.16
N SER A 60 -4.56 -24.24 5.83
CA SER A 60 -5.21 -23.00 6.26
C SER A 60 -5.66 -23.11 7.71
N HIS A 61 -5.42 -22.07 8.49
CA HIS A 61 -5.92 -21.93 9.84
C HIS A 61 -5.97 -20.44 10.22
N GLU A 62 -6.68 -20.13 11.29
CA GLU A 62 -6.71 -18.78 11.83
C GLU A 62 -5.37 -18.43 12.48
N HIS A 63 -4.71 -17.38 12.01
CA HIS A 63 -3.50 -16.83 12.63
C HIS A 63 -3.61 -15.31 12.79
N THR A 64 -2.80 -14.77 13.71
CA THR A 64 -2.79 -13.34 14.02
C THR A 64 -1.45 -12.71 13.70
N HIS A 65 -1.47 -11.70 12.82
CA HIS A 65 -0.33 -10.83 12.60
C HIS A 65 -0.27 -9.74 13.67
N PRO A 66 0.92 -9.43 14.22
CA PRO A 66 1.09 -8.30 15.12
C PRO A 66 0.82 -6.97 14.40
N ALA A 67 0.60 -5.90 15.17
CA ALA A 67 0.52 -4.56 14.59
C ALA A 67 1.85 -4.19 13.91
N ILE A 68 1.78 -3.62 12.71
CA ILE A 68 2.95 -3.27 11.89
C ILE A 68 2.89 -1.79 11.53
N ALA A 69 3.96 -1.07 11.86
CA ALA A 69 4.19 0.27 11.36
C ALA A 69 5.14 0.22 10.17
N HIS A 70 4.75 0.78 9.02
CA HIS A 70 5.64 0.92 7.87
C HIS A 70 5.37 2.22 7.10
N SER A 71 6.31 2.59 6.24
CA SER A 71 6.19 3.72 5.31
C SER A 71 6.60 3.27 3.93
N HIS A 72 5.81 3.59 2.93
CA HIS A 72 6.17 3.38 1.53
C HIS A 72 5.76 4.58 0.68
N PRO A 73 6.49 4.86 -0.42
CA PRO A 73 6.09 5.89 -1.36
C PRO A 73 4.72 5.57 -1.96
N HIS A 74 3.86 6.56 -2.07
CA HIS A 74 2.61 6.47 -2.82
C HIS A 74 2.47 7.63 -3.79
N THR A 75 1.86 7.36 -4.93
CA THR A 75 1.38 8.42 -5.82
C THR A 75 0.06 8.97 -5.29
N PRO A 76 -0.32 10.22 -5.62
CA PRO A 76 -1.63 10.76 -5.25
C PRO A 76 -2.74 9.90 -5.87
N ASP A 77 -3.29 8.96 -5.10
CA ASP A 77 -4.36 8.09 -5.53
C ASP A 77 -5.71 8.72 -5.17
N MET A 78 -6.54 8.92 -6.19
CA MET A 78 -7.89 9.48 -6.08
C MET A 78 -8.83 8.58 -5.25
N HIS A 79 -8.47 7.31 -5.06
CA HIS A 79 -9.23 6.30 -4.32
C HIS A 79 -8.69 6.01 -2.93
N HIS A 80 -7.56 6.61 -2.53
CA HIS A 80 -7.01 6.42 -1.19
C HIS A 80 -7.81 7.26 -0.18
N ARG A 81 -8.92 6.70 0.29
CA ARG A 81 -9.65 7.25 1.45
C ARG A 81 -8.89 6.88 2.70
N HIS A 82 -8.11 7.81 3.23
CA HIS A 82 -7.63 7.72 4.60
C HIS A 82 -8.83 7.62 5.54
N LYS A 83 -8.89 6.58 6.38
CA LYS A 83 -9.66 6.66 7.62
C LYS A 83 -8.85 7.57 8.55
N HIS A 84 -9.29 8.82 8.68
CA HIS A 84 -8.81 9.69 9.73
C HIS A 84 -9.54 9.34 11.02
N GLU A 85 -8.79 9.20 12.11
CA GLU A 85 -9.30 9.43 13.46
C GLU A 85 -9.32 10.93 13.75
#